data_AF-A0A9E5YFM8-F1
#
_entry.id   AF-A0A9E5YFM8-F1
#
_cell.length_a   1.000
_cell.length_b   1.000
_cell.length_c   1.000
_cell.angle_alpha   90.00
_cell.angle_beta   90.00
_cell.angle_gamma   90.00
#
_symmetry.space_group_name_H-M   'P 1'
#
loop_
_entity.id
_entity.type
_entity.pdbx_description
1 polymer ?
#
loop_
_entity_poly.entity_id
_entity_poly.type
_entity_poly.pdbx_seq_one_letter_code
_entity_poly.pdbx_strand_id
1 'polypeptide(L)'
;MLDVGRHPNIELLAYSDVEKVEGQEGDFTVTVRRKRRYVEEDKCTGCGACAEKCPSMVPDAFDEGLGSRSAVYSYFAQGIPSTHTIDADYCRQLQGKKCGICKKICQADAINFEQEDRIISLNVGAIIIAVGYDIFDPSQISEYRFRELPNVVTAMEFERLLSASGPTHGHLDRPSDRAVVAEIEALEKKAKRSQKTLDRFEKKHDQASADVYEKYRQGQYQDDEDRKKWAEQYAA
;
A
#
# COMPACT_ATOMS: atom_id res chain seq x y z
N MET A 1 -13.87 -19.18 10.59
CA MET A 1 -12.46 -18.72 10.71
C MET A 1 -12.12 -18.31 12.14
N LEU A 2 -12.99 -17.57 12.84
CA LEU A 2 -12.79 -17.22 14.26
C LEU A 2 -12.56 -18.43 15.17
N ASP A 3 -13.29 -19.53 14.94
CA ASP A 3 -13.18 -20.75 15.75
C ASP A 3 -11.78 -21.35 15.70
N VAL A 4 -11.17 -21.40 14.50
CA VAL A 4 -9.82 -21.93 14.29
C VAL A 4 -8.78 -21.14 15.10
N GLY A 5 -8.90 -19.81 15.15
CA GLY A 5 -7.98 -18.95 15.90
C GLY A 5 -8.09 -19.06 17.43
N ARG A 6 -9.09 -19.77 17.96
CA ARG A 6 -9.34 -19.92 19.41
C ARG A 6 -9.47 -21.39 19.84
N HIS A 7 -9.28 -22.33 18.93
CA HIS A 7 -9.52 -23.73 19.22
C HIS A 7 -8.39 -24.32 20.08
N PRO A 8 -8.68 -25.01 21.19
CA PRO A 8 -7.64 -25.46 22.14
C PRO A 8 -6.67 -26.50 21.57
N ASN A 9 -7.10 -27.23 20.53
CA ASN A 9 -6.29 -28.27 19.88
C ASN A 9 -5.76 -27.85 18.49
N ILE A 10 -5.85 -26.56 18.13
CA ILE A 10 -5.31 -26.06 16.86
C ILE A 10 -4.34 -24.93 17.16
N GLU A 11 -3.09 -25.10 16.74
CA GLU A 11 -2.10 -24.03 16.72
C GLU A 11 -2.08 -23.36 15.34
N LEU A 12 -2.46 -22.08 15.29
CA LEU A 12 -2.47 -21.31 14.04
C LEU A 12 -1.13 -20.62 13.81
N LEU A 13 -0.35 -21.12 12.86
CA LEU A 13 0.92 -20.52 12.44
C LEU A 13 0.75 -19.67 11.17
N ALA A 14 -0.01 -18.57 11.27
CA ALA A 14 -0.21 -17.65 10.15
C ALA A 14 1.09 -16.93 9.76
N TYR A 15 1.25 -16.60 8.48
CA TYR A 15 2.47 -15.99 7.92
C TYR A 15 3.72 -16.86 8.16
N SER A 16 3.56 -18.16 7.94
CA SER A 16 4.61 -19.17 8.06
C SER A 16 4.56 -20.12 6.87
N ASP A 17 5.71 -20.66 6.48
CA ASP A 17 5.82 -21.64 5.39
C ASP A 17 6.50 -22.92 5.89
N VAL A 18 6.09 -24.06 5.35
CA VAL A 18 6.80 -25.32 5.54
C VAL A 18 8.03 -25.32 4.64
N GLU A 19 9.22 -25.45 5.24
CA GLU A 19 10.48 -25.50 4.50
C GLU A 19 10.94 -26.92 4.19
N LYS A 20 10.70 -27.83 5.12
CA LYS A 20 11.21 -29.20 5.04
C LYS A 20 10.26 -30.16 5.74
N VAL A 21 10.08 -31.33 5.13
CA VAL A 21 9.37 -32.46 5.72
C VAL A 21 10.28 -33.68 5.63
N GLU A 22 10.55 -34.30 6.77
CA GLU A 22 11.35 -35.51 6.89
C GLU A 22 10.60 -36.57 7.69
N GLY A 23 11.02 -37.83 7.59
CA GLY A 23 10.41 -38.95 8.29
C GLY A 23 9.49 -39.79 7.40
N GLN A 24 8.57 -40.50 8.03
CA GLN A 24 7.69 -41.47 7.39
C GLN A 24 6.28 -41.41 7.97
N GLU A 25 5.34 -42.15 7.38
CA GLU A 25 3.96 -42.22 7.87
C GLU A 25 3.90 -42.50 9.39
N GLY A 26 3.19 -41.63 10.12
CA GLY A 26 3.07 -41.72 11.58
C GLY A 26 4.17 -41.02 12.38
N ASP A 27 5.27 -40.61 11.75
CA ASP A 27 6.40 -39.92 12.41
C ASP A 27 7.11 -38.96 11.44
N PHE A 28 6.50 -37.79 11.22
CA PHE A 28 7.09 -36.71 10.43
C PHE A 28 7.71 -35.66 11.34
N THR A 29 8.89 -35.18 10.95
CA THR A 29 9.49 -33.95 11.48
C THR A 29 9.34 -32.87 10.42
N VAL A 30 8.59 -31.82 10.74
CA VAL A 30 8.28 -30.70 9.83
C VAL A 30 8.98 -29.44 10.33
N THR A 31 9.81 -28.86 9.48
CA THR A 31 10.46 -27.57 9.71
C THR A 31 9.60 -26.47 9.12
N VAL A 32 9.13 -25.56 9.97
CA VAL A 32 8.30 -24.41 9.61
C VAL A 32 9.08 -23.13 9.86
N ARG A 33 9.18 -22.27 8.83
CA ARG A 33 9.67 -20.90 8.96
C ARG A 33 8.49 -20.00 9.28
N ARG A 34 8.47 -19.45 10.49
CA ARG A 34 7.59 -18.33 10.86
C ARG A 34 8.27 -17.02 10.46
N LYS A 35 7.72 -16.36 9.44
CA LYS A 35 8.28 -15.12 8.90
C LYS A 35 8.10 -13.99 9.91
N ARG A 36 9.09 -13.10 10.00
CA ARG A 36 9.00 -11.88 10.81
C ARG A 36 7.93 -10.94 10.27
N ARG A 37 7.02 -10.50 11.13
CA ARG A 37 6.00 -9.49 10.81
C ARG A 37 6.49 -8.06 11.04
N TYR A 38 7.61 -7.92 11.78
CA TYR A 38 8.06 -6.71 12.45
C TYR A 38 7.03 -6.12 13.42
N VAL A 39 6.08 -6.95 13.85
CA VAL A 39 5.00 -6.64 14.78
C VAL A 39 4.84 -7.85 15.69
N GLU A 40 4.94 -7.63 16.99
CA GLU A 40 4.72 -8.65 18.01
C GLU A 40 3.22 -8.95 18.10
N GLU A 41 2.85 -10.16 17.72
CA GLU A 41 1.45 -10.60 17.61
C GLU A 41 0.72 -10.52 18.96
N ASP A 42 1.39 -10.89 20.06
CA ASP A 42 0.82 -10.91 21.40
C ASP A 42 0.52 -9.51 21.97
N LYS A 43 1.19 -8.47 21.44
CA LYS A 43 0.99 -7.08 21.85
C LYS A 43 0.06 -6.34 20.91
N CYS A 44 -0.02 -6.75 19.64
CA CYS A 44 -0.77 -6.03 18.63
C CYS A 44 -2.27 -6.13 18.91
N THR A 45 -2.95 -4.98 18.97
CA THR A 45 -4.41 -4.91 19.14
C THR A 45 -5.17 -4.85 17.83
N GLY A 46 -4.47 -4.75 16.69
CA GLY A 46 -5.10 -4.63 15.37
C GLY A 46 -5.77 -3.27 15.09
N CYS A 47 -5.49 -2.22 15.86
CA CYS A 47 -6.24 -0.95 15.79
C CYS A 47 -6.04 -0.11 14.51
N GLY A 48 -5.04 -0.39 13.67
CA GLY A 48 -4.84 0.31 12.39
C GLY A 48 -4.16 1.68 12.45
N ALA A 49 -3.94 2.28 13.63
CA ALA A 49 -3.34 3.61 13.76
C ALA A 49 -1.95 3.74 13.10
N CYS A 50 -1.18 2.65 13.03
CA CYS A 50 0.10 2.60 12.34
C CYS A 50 -0.03 2.69 10.82
N ALA A 51 -1.06 2.06 10.24
CA ALA A 51 -1.35 2.06 8.81
C ALA A 51 -1.75 3.46 8.33
N GLU A 52 -2.66 4.12 9.05
CA GLU A 52 -3.14 5.47 8.71
C GLU A 52 -2.04 6.52 8.62
N LYS A 53 -0.98 6.39 9.42
CA LYS A 53 0.15 7.35 9.46
C LYS A 53 1.32 6.94 8.59
N CYS A 54 1.27 5.77 7.96
CA CYS A 54 2.35 5.28 7.13
C CYS A 54 2.43 6.09 5.83
N PRO A 55 3.60 6.68 5.48
CA PRO A 55 3.75 7.47 4.25
C PRO A 55 4.09 6.62 3.01
N SER A 56 4.22 5.30 3.15
CA SER A 56 4.51 4.39 2.04
C SER A 56 3.21 3.73 1.60
N MET A 57 2.69 4.16 0.44
CA MET A 57 1.54 3.56 -0.23
C MET A 57 2.02 2.63 -1.34
N VAL A 58 1.44 1.44 -1.40
CA VAL A 58 1.77 0.37 -2.35
C VAL A 58 0.49 -0.27 -2.87
N PRO A 59 0.51 -0.88 -4.07
CA PRO A 59 -0.62 -1.66 -4.54
C PRO A 59 -0.99 -2.76 -3.55
N ASP A 60 -2.29 -2.94 -3.30
CA ASP A 60 -2.76 -4.01 -2.41
C ASP A 60 -2.93 -5.31 -3.19
N ALA A 61 -2.18 -6.34 -2.78
CA ALA A 61 -2.23 -7.66 -3.39
C ALA A 61 -3.56 -8.38 -3.12
N PHE A 62 -4.20 -8.14 -1.97
CA PHE A 62 -5.52 -8.74 -1.68
C PHE A 62 -6.63 -8.16 -2.57
N ASP A 63 -6.47 -6.91 -3.00
CA ASP A 63 -7.38 -6.23 -3.92
C ASP A 63 -6.93 -6.33 -5.39
N GLU A 64 -6.10 -7.32 -5.74
CA GLU A 64 -5.61 -7.53 -7.12
C GLU A 64 -4.91 -6.29 -7.73
N GLY A 65 -4.34 -5.42 -6.90
CA GLY A 65 -3.71 -4.17 -7.31
C GLY A 65 -4.69 -3.04 -7.67
N LEU A 66 -5.99 -3.25 -7.54
CA LEU A 66 -7.04 -2.24 -7.77
C LEU A 66 -7.20 -1.26 -6.59
N GLY A 67 -6.60 -1.61 -5.46
CA GLY A 67 -6.52 -0.82 -4.24
C GLY A 67 -5.08 -0.45 -3.89
N SER A 68 -4.96 0.36 -2.84
CA SER A 68 -3.65 0.68 -2.27
C SER A 68 -3.67 0.47 -0.77
N ARG A 69 -2.57 -0.06 -0.24
CA ARG A 69 -2.35 -0.25 1.19
C ARG A 69 -1.07 0.45 1.63
N SER A 70 -0.91 0.62 2.93
CA SER A 70 0.35 1.07 3.51
C SER A 70 1.38 -0.06 3.62
N ALA A 71 2.66 0.30 3.78
CA ALA A 71 3.71 -0.69 4.05
C ALA A 71 3.49 -1.46 5.37
N VAL A 72 2.87 -0.84 6.38
CA VAL A 72 2.32 -1.58 7.54
C VAL A 72 0.84 -1.79 7.30
N TYR A 73 0.39 -3.03 7.29
CA TYR A 73 -0.95 -3.41 6.84
C TYR A 73 -1.50 -4.61 7.62
N SER A 74 -2.81 -4.80 7.55
CA SER A 74 -3.44 -6.09 7.78
C SER A 74 -3.86 -6.64 6.42
N TYR A 75 -3.80 -7.95 6.21
CA TYR A 75 -4.03 -8.54 4.88
C TYR A 75 -5.47 -8.31 4.39
N PHE A 76 -6.44 -8.35 5.30
CA PHE A 76 -7.82 -7.91 5.08
C PHE A 76 -8.49 -7.66 6.43
N ALA A 77 -9.61 -6.92 6.45
CA ALA A 77 -10.24 -6.43 7.68
C ALA A 77 -10.63 -7.52 8.70
N GLN A 78 -10.97 -8.72 8.23
CA GLN A 78 -11.36 -9.87 9.06
C GLN A 78 -10.24 -10.92 9.18
N GLY A 79 -8.99 -10.54 8.90
CA GLY A 79 -7.84 -11.42 8.98
C GLY A 79 -7.62 -11.99 10.39
N ILE A 80 -7.26 -13.28 10.46
CA ILE A 80 -6.96 -13.98 11.69
C ILE A 80 -5.54 -14.56 11.60
N PRO A 81 -4.64 -14.29 12.56
CA PRO A 81 -4.82 -13.41 13.72
C PRO A 81 -5.03 -11.94 13.33
N SER A 82 -5.75 -11.20 14.18
CA SER A 82 -6.05 -9.77 13.99
C SER A 82 -4.82 -8.90 14.29
N THR A 83 -3.74 -9.13 13.56
CA THR A 83 -2.45 -8.44 13.70
C THR A 83 -2.09 -7.69 12.42
N HIS A 84 -1.10 -6.81 12.53
CA HIS A 84 -0.51 -6.11 11.38
C HIS A 84 0.83 -6.76 11.00
N THR A 85 1.31 -6.43 9.81
CA THR A 85 2.59 -6.86 9.28
C THR A 85 3.22 -5.70 8.53
N ILE A 86 4.54 -5.56 8.63
CA ILE A 86 5.31 -4.57 7.89
C ILE A 86 5.97 -5.25 6.69
N ASP A 87 5.67 -4.74 5.51
CA ASP A 87 6.31 -5.11 4.27
C ASP A 87 7.71 -4.47 4.20
N ALA A 88 8.76 -5.30 4.27
CA ALA A 88 10.14 -4.83 4.27
C ALA A 88 10.51 -4.13 2.96
N ASP A 89 9.94 -4.56 1.84
CA ASP A 89 10.29 -4.10 0.50
C ASP A 89 9.80 -2.68 0.23
N TYR A 90 8.89 -2.16 1.06
CA TYR A 90 8.33 -0.81 0.92
C TYR A 90 8.42 0.03 2.20
N CYS A 91 8.89 -0.57 3.30
CA CYS A 91 9.07 0.14 4.56
C CYS A 91 10.33 1.03 4.51
N ARG A 92 10.12 2.35 4.57
CA ARG A 92 11.21 3.34 4.59
C ARG A 92 12.23 3.09 5.70
N GLN A 93 11.78 2.69 6.90
CA GLN A 93 12.68 2.45 8.05
C GLN A 93 13.59 1.24 7.81
N LEU A 94 13.02 0.14 7.32
CA LEU A 94 13.77 -1.09 7.04
C LEU A 94 14.69 -0.92 5.82
N GLN A 95 14.36 -0.01 4.91
CA GLN A 95 15.22 0.42 3.80
C GLN A 95 16.28 1.47 4.19
N GLY A 96 16.48 1.75 5.48
CA GLY A 96 17.50 2.69 5.97
C GLY A 96 17.18 4.18 5.80
N LYS A 97 15.95 4.55 5.42
CA LYS A 97 15.50 5.95 5.37
C LYS A 97 14.96 6.37 6.74
N LYS A 98 15.07 7.66 7.06
CA LYS A 98 14.56 8.24 8.32
C LYS A 98 13.02 8.12 8.41
N CYS A 99 12.52 7.11 9.12
CA CYS A 99 11.09 6.89 9.37
C CYS A 99 10.89 6.34 10.80
N GLY A 100 9.85 5.53 11.04
CA GLY A 100 9.49 5.00 12.36
C GLY A 100 8.25 5.63 12.99
N ILE A 101 7.43 6.34 12.20
CA ILE A 101 6.17 6.94 12.69
C ILE A 101 5.20 5.89 13.25
N CYS A 102 5.16 4.71 12.63
CA CYS A 102 4.33 3.60 13.08
C CYS A 102 4.72 3.15 14.49
N LYS A 103 6.02 3.09 14.82
CA LYS A 103 6.47 2.72 16.18
C LYS A 103 6.07 3.77 17.21
N LYS A 104 6.16 5.06 16.85
CA LYS A 104 5.79 6.17 17.74
C LYS A 104 4.30 6.25 18.04
N ILE A 105 3.43 5.92 17.08
CA ILE A 105 1.98 6.01 17.24
C ILE A 105 1.38 4.73 17.90
N CYS A 106 2.14 3.62 17.90
CA CYS A 106 1.66 2.35 18.44
C CYS A 106 1.60 2.39 19.97
N GLN A 107 0.39 2.52 20.52
CA GLN A 107 0.17 2.55 21.97
C GLN A 107 0.54 1.24 22.68
N ALA A 108 0.44 0.11 21.98
CA ALA A 108 0.75 -1.21 22.52
C ALA A 108 2.24 -1.59 22.45
N ASP A 109 3.08 -0.72 21.87
CA ASP A 109 4.51 -0.96 21.64
C ASP A 109 4.78 -2.32 20.98
N ALA A 110 3.97 -2.65 19.97
CA ALA A 110 4.02 -3.92 19.26
C ALA A 110 5.04 -3.91 18.11
N ILE A 111 5.51 -2.74 17.66
CA ILE A 111 6.36 -2.66 16.44
C ILE A 111 7.83 -2.91 16.78
N ASN A 112 8.38 -3.96 16.18
CA ASN A 112 9.74 -4.41 16.36
C ASN A 112 10.45 -4.58 15.01
N PHE A 113 11.25 -3.58 14.60
CA PHE A 113 12.00 -3.63 13.34
C PHE A 113 13.18 -4.62 13.36
N GLU A 114 13.58 -5.09 14.54
CA GLU A 114 14.68 -6.03 14.74
C GLU A 114 14.17 -7.47 14.87
N GLN A 115 12.86 -7.70 14.71
CA GLN A 115 12.30 -9.04 14.74
C GLN A 115 12.92 -9.90 13.63
N GLU A 116 13.36 -11.10 13.98
CA GLU A 116 13.91 -12.09 13.05
C GLU A 116 12.91 -13.20 12.75
N ASP A 117 13.15 -13.91 11.64
CA ASP A 117 12.39 -15.13 11.34
C ASP A 117 12.68 -16.19 12.40
N ARG A 118 11.68 -17.03 12.69
CA ARG A 118 11.83 -18.14 13.63
C ARG A 118 11.65 -19.45 12.90
N ILE A 119 12.55 -20.40 13.16
CA ILE A 119 12.43 -21.77 12.67
C ILE A 119 11.88 -22.64 13.79
N ILE A 120 10.79 -23.34 13.51
CA ILE A 120 10.08 -24.20 14.46
C ILE A 120 10.11 -25.63 13.90
N SER A 121 10.42 -26.61 14.74
CA SER A 121 10.33 -28.03 14.39
C SER A 121 9.10 -28.63 15.05
N LEU A 122 8.25 -29.28 14.25
CA LEU A 122 7.01 -29.90 14.68
C LEU A 122 7.06 -31.40 14.39
N ASN A 123 6.75 -32.22 15.39
CA ASN A 123 6.56 -33.66 15.21
C ASN A 123 5.08 -33.96 15.00
N VAL A 124 4.73 -34.52 13.85
CA VAL A 124 3.32 -34.78 13.47
C VAL A 124 3.17 -36.18 12.87
N GLY A 125 2.03 -36.82 13.11
CA GLY A 125 1.75 -38.15 12.55
C GLY A 125 1.18 -38.14 11.14
N ALA A 126 0.56 -37.03 10.73
CA ALA A 126 -0.11 -36.90 9.43
C ALA A 126 -0.02 -35.46 8.91
N ILE A 127 -0.05 -35.32 7.58
CA ILE A 127 0.00 -34.05 6.86
C ILE A 127 -1.18 -33.99 5.89
N ILE A 128 -1.93 -32.89 5.93
CA ILE A 128 -3.04 -32.62 5.01
C ILE A 128 -2.65 -31.42 4.16
N ILE A 129 -2.66 -31.59 2.83
CA ILE A 129 -2.33 -30.51 1.89
C ILE A 129 -3.63 -29.86 1.42
N ALA A 130 -3.78 -28.57 1.72
CA ALA A 130 -4.93 -27.76 1.36
C ALA A 130 -4.51 -26.34 0.94
N VAL A 131 -3.49 -26.24 0.08
CA VAL A 131 -2.86 -24.96 -0.32
C VAL A 131 -3.66 -24.13 -1.32
N GLY A 132 -4.82 -24.63 -1.77
CA GLY A 132 -5.70 -23.89 -2.68
C GLY A 132 -5.24 -23.95 -4.14
N TYR A 133 -5.42 -22.84 -4.86
CA TYR A 133 -5.15 -22.70 -6.29
C TYR A 133 -4.83 -21.25 -6.63
N ASP A 134 -4.19 -21.04 -7.79
CA ASP A 134 -3.97 -19.72 -8.37
C ASP A 134 -4.95 -19.45 -9.52
N ILE A 135 -5.20 -18.17 -9.78
CA ILE A 135 -6.09 -17.73 -10.85
C ILE A 135 -5.32 -17.72 -12.18
N PHE A 136 -5.98 -18.13 -13.25
CA PHE A 136 -5.41 -18.04 -14.60
C PHE A 136 -5.09 -16.58 -14.97
N ASP A 137 -3.91 -16.33 -15.54
CA ASP A 137 -3.51 -15.01 -16.05
C ASP A 137 -3.98 -14.82 -17.50
N PRO A 138 -5.01 -13.99 -17.76
CA PRO A 138 -5.54 -13.79 -19.11
C PRO A 138 -4.61 -12.97 -20.02
N SER A 139 -3.49 -12.46 -19.52
CA SER A 139 -2.49 -11.75 -20.35
C SER A 139 -1.91 -12.65 -21.44
N GLN A 140 -1.98 -13.97 -21.25
CA GLN A 140 -1.57 -14.97 -22.22
C GLN A 140 -2.48 -15.04 -23.46
N ILE A 141 -3.69 -14.48 -23.39
CA ILE A 141 -4.66 -14.42 -24.50
C ILE A 141 -4.70 -13.00 -25.02
N SER A 142 -3.86 -12.72 -26.03
CA SER A 142 -3.66 -11.38 -26.58
C SER A 142 -4.96 -10.71 -27.08
N GLU A 143 -5.91 -11.51 -27.57
CA GLU A 143 -7.20 -11.09 -28.11
C GLU A 143 -8.09 -10.41 -27.06
N TYR A 144 -7.92 -10.76 -25.78
CA TYR A 144 -8.64 -10.14 -24.68
C TYR A 144 -8.07 -8.79 -24.28
N ARG A 145 -6.80 -8.52 -24.64
CA ARG A 145 -6.12 -7.26 -24.31
C ARG A 145 -6.20 -6.92 -22.82
N PHE A 146 -6.14 -7.95 -21.98
CA PHE A 146 -6.08 -7.82 -20.53
C PHE A 146 -4.83 -7.01 -20.14
N ARG A 147 -4.96 -6.10 -19.17
CA ARG A 147 -3.95 -5.07 -18.79
C ARG A 147 -3.71 -3.95 -19.82
N GLU A 148 -4.14 -4.07 -21.07
CA GLU A 148 -4.11 -2.95 -22.03
C GLU A 148 -5.39 -2.12 -22.00
N LEU A 149 -6.54 -2.79 -21.89
CA LEU A 149 -7.84 -2.14 -21.78
C LEU A 149 -8.25 -2.06 -20.30
N PRO A 150 -8.42 -0.86 -19.72
CA PRO A 150 -8.68 -0.70 -18.29
C PRO A 150 -9.94 -1.44 -17.80
N ASN A 151 -10.92 -1.63 -18.67
CA ASN A 151 -12.22 -2.20 -18.33
C ASN A 151 -12.32 -3.71 -18.61
N VAL A 152 -11.22 -4.34 -19.03
CA VAL A 152 -11.12 -5.80 -19.10
C VAL A 152 -10.49 -6.26 -17.79
N VAL A 153 -11.31 -6.88 -16.95
CA VAL A 153 -10.93 -7.35 -15.60
C VAL A 153 -11.14 -8.84 -15.46
N THR A 154 -10.38 -9.49 -14.59
CA THR A 154 -10.60 -10.90 -14.23
C THR A 154 -11.83 -11.06 -13.36
N ALA A 155 -12.34 -12.29 -13.22
CA ALA A 155 -13.43 -12.58 -12.29
C ALA A 155 -13.05 -12.21 -10.84
N MET A 156 -11.80 -12.40 -10.45
CA MET A 156 -11.34 -12.09 -9.08
C MET A 156 -11.17 -10.60 -8.85
N GLU A 157 -10.65 -9.86 -9.82
CA GLU A 157 -10.66 -8.39 -9.81
C GLU A 157 -12.10 -7.86 -9.68
N PHE A 158 -13.05 -8.45 -10.43
CA PHE A 158 -14.46 -8.07 -10.37
C PHE A 158 -15.08 -8.37 -9.00
N GLU A 159 -14.80 -9.51 -8.38
CA GLU A 159 -15.22 -9.82 -7.00
C GLU A 159 -14.67 -8.80 -6.00
N ARG A 160 -13.40 -8.37 -6.13
CA ARG A 160 -12.84 -7.32 -5.28
C ARG A 160 -13.58 -5.99 -5.47
N LEU A 161 -13.92 -5.59 -6.70
CA LEU A 161 -14.72 -4.39 -6.98
C LEU A 161 -16.15 -4.45 -6.41
N LEU A 162 -16.76 -5.64 -6.35
CA LEU A 162 -18.10 -5.81 -5.76
C LEU A 162 -18.07 -5.94 -4.23
N SER A 163 -16.91 -6.25 -3.65
CA SER A 163 -16.76 -6.46 -2.22
C SER A 163 -16.98 -5.16 -1.43
N ALA A 164 -17.82 -5.21 -0.40
CA ALA A 164 -18.03 -4.09 0.54
C ALA A 164 -16.74 -3.69 1.29
N SER A 165 -15.82 -4.64 1.50
CA SER A 165 -14.49 -4.39 2.05
C SER A 165 -13.40 -4.28 0.98
N GLY A 166 -13.79 -4.15 -0.29
CA GLY A 166 -12.89 -3.96 -1.42
C GLY A 166 -12.59 -2.48 -1.69
N PRO A 167 -11.80 -2.21 -2.74
CA PRO A 167 -11.22 -0.88 -2.99
C PRO A 167 -12.25 0.17 -3.44
N THR A 168 -13.45 -0.26 -3.81
CA THR A 168 -14.59 0.58 -4.21
C THR A 168 -15.75 0.51 -3.21
N HIS A 169 -15.58 -0.18 -2.08
CA HIS A 169 -16.63 -0.37 -1.07
C HIS A 169 -17.94 -0.98 -1.64
N GLY A 170 -17.83 -1.80 -2.67
CA GLY A 170 -18.95 -2.45 -3.36
C GLY A 170 -19.63 -1.60 -4.43
N HIS A 171 -19.12 -0.40 -4.72
CA HIS A 171 -19.58 0.39 -5.86
C HIS A 171 -18.92 -0.09 -7.15
N LEU A 172 -19.74 -0.49 -8.12
CA LEU A 172 -19.24 -0.96 -9.40
C LEU A 172 -18.94 0.21 -10.34
N ASP A 173 -17.73 0.74 -10.21
CA ASP A 173 -17.18 1.72 -11.13
C ASP A 173 -16.27 1.06 -12.15
N ARG A 174 -16.29 1.55 -13.39
CA ARG A 174 -15.33 1.11 -14.40
C ARG A 174 -13.93 1.60 -14.01
N PRO A 175 -12.88 0.76 -14.07
CA PRO A 175 -11.52 1.20 -13.73
C PRO A 175 -11.05 2.43 -14.53
N SER A 176 -11.47 2.58 -15.79
CA SER A 176 -11.19 3.79 -16.58
C SER A 176 -11.74 5.07 -15.94
N ASP A 177 -12.95 5.02 -15.40
CA ASP A 177 -13.62 6.19 -14.85
C ASP A 177 -12.95 6.63 -13.54
N ARG A 178 -12.55 5.66 -12.72
CA ARG A 178 -11.76 5.91 -11.50
C ARG A 178 -10.41 6.56 -11.80
N ALA A 179 -9.74 6.12 -12.86
CA ALA A 179 -8.47 6.70 -13.28
C ALA A 179 -8.63 8.18 -13.66
N VAL A 180 -9.69 8.51 -14.40
CA VAL A 180 -10.02 9.91 -14.76
C VAL A 180 -10.35 10.74 -13.53
N VAL A 181 -11.15 10.23 -12.59
CA VAL A 181 -11.47 10.94 -11.33
C VAL A 181 -10.21 11.23 -10.52
N ALA A 182 -9.32 10.25 -10.37
CA ALA A 182 -8.05 10.43 -9.67
C ALA A 182 -7.13 11.46 -10.36
N GLU A 183 -7.13 11.49 -11.69
CA GLU A 183 -6.39 12.49 -12.47
C GLU A 183 -6.95 13.90 -12.24
N ILE A 184 -8.28 14.06 -12.26
CA ILE A 184 -8.95 15.33 -11.98
C ILE A 184 -8.56 15.83 -10.58
N GLU A 185 -8.67 15.00 -9.55
CA GLU A 185 -8.30 15.38 -8.17
C GLU A 185 -6.82 15.83 -8.07
N ALA A 186 -5.92 15.14 -8.78
CA ALA A 186 -4.50 15.48 -8.82
C ALA A 186 -4.27 16.84 -9.50
N LEU A 187 -4.96 17.11 -10.61
CA LEU A 187 -4.91 18.37 -11.33
C LEU A 187 -5.48 19.52 -10.50
N GLU A 188 -6.62 19.33 -9.83
CA GLU A 188 -7.20 20.33 -8.94
C GLU A 188 -6.27 20.70 -7.78
N LYS A 189 -5.62 19.70 -7.18
CA LYS A 189 -4.62 19.91 -6.12
C LYS A 189 -3.42 20.70 -6.64
N LYS A 190 -2.98 20.43 -7.87
CA LYS A 190 -1.89 21.17 -8.53
C LYS A 190 -2.32 22.62 -8.81
N ALA A 191 -3.50 22.82 -9.39
CA ALA A 191 -4.07 24.14 -9.66
C ALA A 191 -4.18 24.98 -8.38
N LYS A 192 -4.71 24.42 -7.29
CA LYS A 192 -4.81 25.11 -5.99
C LYS A 192 -3.45 25.48 -5.40
N ARG A 193 -2.41 24.65 -5.61
CA ARG A 193 -1.03 24.98 -5.19
C ARG A 193 -0.45 26.12 -6.03
N SER A 194 -0.60 26.06 -7.34
CA SER A 194 -0.17 27.12 -8.25
C SER A 194 -0.87 28.44 -7.93
N GLN A 195 -2.19 28.43 -7.72
CA GLN A 195 -2.95 29.63 -7.36
C GLN A 195 -2.42 30.27 -6.07
N LYS A 196 -2.19 29.48 -5.02
CA LYS A 196 -1.60 30.00 -3.76
C LYS A 196 -0.21 30.62 -3.95
N THR A 197 0.58 30.10 -4.90
CA THR A 197 1.88 30.67 -5.24
C THR A 197 1.71 32.00 -5.98
N LEU A 198 0.78 32.08 -6.94
CA LEU A 198 0.43 33.32 -7.63
C LEU A 198 -0.08 34.38 -6.65
N ASP A 199 -1.04 34.05 -5.79
CA ASP A 199 -1.60 34.99 -4.81
C ASP A 199 -0.53 35.56 -3.87
N ARG A 200 0.47 34.75 -3.50
CA ARG A 200 1.61 35.22 -2.69
C ARG A 200 2.52 36.16 -3.45
N PHE A 201 2.76 35.87 -4.73
CA PHE A 201 3.57 36.71 -5.61
C PHE A 201 2.88 38.06 -5.86
N GLU A 202 1.60 38.04 -6.22
CA GLU A 202 0.81 39.25 -6.47
C GLU A 202 0.74 40.14 -5.24
N LYS A 203 0.52 39.56 -4.04
CA LYS A 203 0.57 40.30 -2.78
C LYS A 203 1.94 40.89 -2.46
N LYS A 204 3.04 40.23 -2.85
CA LYS A 204 4.40 40.72 -2.61
C LYS A 204 4.75 41.90 -3.53
N HIS A 205 4.26 41.87 -4.76
CA HIS A 205 4.64 42.84 -5.80
C HIS A 205 3.56 43.89 -6.10
N ASP A 206 2.39 43.79 -5.46
CA ASP A 206 1.21 44.66 -5.62
C ASP A 206 0.79 44.86 -7.09
N GLN A 207 0.98 43.81 -7.89
CA GLN A 207 0.75 43.78 -9.32
C GLN A 207 0.25 42.39 -9.73
N ALA A 208 -0.64 42.34 -10.71
CA ALA A 208 -1.13 41.07 -11.25
C ALA A 208 0.04 40.30 -11.88
N SER A 209 0.07 38.99 -11.64
CA SER A 209 1.10 38.09 -12.14
C SER A 209 1.16 38.08 -13.67
N ALA A 210 0.00 38.23 -14.32
CA ALA A 210 -0.12 38.38 -15.77
C ALA A 210 0.60 39.64 -16.29
N ASP A 211 0.38 40.79 -15.65
CA ASP A 211 0.99 42.07 -16.05
C ASP A 211 2.51 42.05 -15.88
N VAL A 212 3.00 41.42 -14.80
CA VAL A 212 4.44 41.27 -14.56
C VAL A 212 5.07 40.40 -15.64
N TYR A 213 4.40 39.32 -16.03
CA TYR A 213 4.87 38.43 -17.09
C TYR A 213 4.86 39.10 -18.47
N GLU A 214 3.82 39.87 -18.81
CA GLU A 214 3.78 40.63 -20.07
C GLU A 214 4.89 41.69 -20.15
N LYS A 215 5.11 42.43 -19.06
CA LYS A 215 6.19 43.42 -18.98
C LYS A 215 7.58 42.77 -19.06
N TYR A 216 7.75 41.59 -18.45
CA TYR A 216 8.96 40.78 -18.63
C TYR A 216 9.18 40.39 -20.10
N ARG A 217 8.14 39.93 -20.81
CA ARG A 217 8.23 39.62 -22.25
C ARG A 217 8.55 40.85 -23.12
N GLN A 218 8.17 42.04 -22.67
CA GLN A 218 8.52 43.32 -23.30
C GLN A 218 9.93 43.82 -22.94
N GLY A 219 10.71 43.04 -22.16
CA GLY A 219 12.09 43.36 -21.79
C GLY A 219 12.24 44.28 -20.58
N GLN A 220 11.15 44.55 -19.84
CA GLN A 220 11.19 45.31 -18.58
C GLN A 220 11.60 44.41 -17.40
N TYR A 221 12.03 45.01 -16.28
CA TYR A 221 12.51 44.33 -15.07
C TYR A 221 13.86 43.58 -15.18
N GLN A 222 14.77 44.03 -16.06
CA GLN A 222 16.12 43.43 -16.16
C GLN A 222 16.96 43.55 -14.87
N ASP A 223 16.68 44.59 -14.07
CA ASP A 223 17.39 44.89 -12.82
C ASP A 223 16.70 44.31 -11.55
N ASP A 224 15.51 43.71 -11.68
CA ASP A 224 14.77 43.08 -10.57
C ASP A 224 14.89 41.55 -10.67
N GLU A 225 15.92 41.01 -10.04
CA GLU A 225 16.22 39.56 -10.08
C GLU A 225 15.06 38.70 -9.57
N ASP A 226 14.28 39.17 -8.61
CA ASP A 226 13.18 38.41 -8.00
C ASP A 226 12.02 38.22 -8.99
N ARG A 227 11.63 39.29 -9.70
CA ARG A 227 10.57 39.23 -10.73
C ARG A 227 11.02 38.49 -11.98
N LYS A 228 12.29 38.69 -12.38
CA LYS A 228 12.91 38.00 -13.51
C LYS A 228 12.96 36.49 -13.28
N LYS A 229 13.47 36.06 -12.13
CA LYS A 229 13.59 34.63 -11.77
C LYS A 229 12.22 33.95 -11.66
N TRP A 230 11.21 34.67 -11.16
CA TRP A 230 9.83 34.16 -11.16
C TRP A 230 9.28 34.03 -12.58
N ALA A 231 9.43 35.02 -13.45
CA ALA A 231 8.92 34.97 -14.82
C ALA A 231 9.61 33.89 -15.68
N GLU A 232 10.91 33.66 -15.48
CA GLU A 232 11.67 32.58 -16.12
C GLU A 232 11.14 31.18 -15.78
N GLN A 233 10.59 30.98 -14.57
CA GLN A 233 10.00 29.69 -14.17
C GLN A 233 8.75 29.31 -14.96
N TYR A 234 8.07 30.28 -15.58
CA TYR A 234 6.82 30.08 -16.34
C TYR A 234 7.00 30.38 -17.84
N ALA A 235 8.21 30.67 -18.29
CA ALA A 235 8.54 30.95 -19.68
C ALA A 235 8.96 29.70 -20.49
N ALA A 236 9.14 28.55 -19.84
CA ALA A 236 9.42 27.25 -20.44
C ALA A 236 8.15 26.41 -20.58
#